data_AF-A0A6I1VZG0-F1
#
_entry.id   AF-A0A6I1VZG0-F1
#
_cell.length_a   1.000
_cell.length_b   1.000
_cell.length_c   1.000
_cell.angle_alpha   90.00
_cell.angle_beta   90.00
_cell.angle_gamma   90.00
#
_symmetry.space_group_name_H-M   'P 1'
#
loop_
_entity.id
_entity.type
_entity.pdbx_description
1 polymer ?
#
loop_
_entity_poly.entity_id
_entity_poly.type
_entity_poly.pdbx_seq_one_letter_code
_entity_poly.pdbx_strand_id
1 'polypeptide(L)'
;IMGVNVKGVWLCMKYQLPLMLSQGGGAIVNTASVAGLGAAPKMSIYSASKHAVIGLTKSAAIEYAKKKIRVNAVCPGVIDTDMFRRAYEADPRKAEFAAAMHPVGRVGTVEEVASAVLY
;
A
#
# COMPACT_ATOMS: atom_id res chain seq x y z
N ILE A 1 -9.29 1.11 11.44
CA ILE A 1 -8.95 1.01 10.00
C ILE A 1 -8.80 2.40 9.38
N MET A 2 -9.88 3.17 9.16
CA MET A 2 -9.81 4.47 8.45
C MET A 2 -8.88 5.50 9.11
N GLY A 3 -8.94 5.60 10.44
CA GLY A 3 -8.06 6.51 11.20
C GLY A 3 -6.57 6.20 11.05
N VAL A 4 -6.21 4.95 10.76
CA VAL A 4 -4.81 4.54 10.56
C VAL A 4 -4.46 4.60 9.07
N ASN A 5 -5.18 3.82 8.26
CA ASN A 5 -4.84 3.62 6.84
C ASN A 5 -5.03 4.89 5.99
N VAL A 6 -6.06 5.68 6.28
CA VAL A 6 -6.41 6.86 5.46
C VAL A 6 -5.92 8.12 6.15
N LYS A 7 -6.39 8.38 7.37
CA LYS A 7 -6.02 9.61 8.09
C LYS A 7 -4.53 9.64 8.40
N GLY A 8 -3.90 8.51 8.73
CA GLY A 8 -2.44 8.44 8.94
C GLY A 8 -1.64 8.84 7.70
N VAL A 9 -1.94 8.22 6.54
CA VAL A 9 -1.29 8.56 5.26
C VAL A 9 -1.52 10.01 4.87
N TRP A 10 -2.76 10.51 5.00
CA TRP A 10 -3.08 11.91 4.75
C TRP A 10 -2.27 12.86 5.63
N LEU A 11 -2.17 12.58 6.94
CA LEU A 11 -1.41 13.41 7.87
C LEU A 11 0.08 13.41 7.54
N CYS A 12 0.67 12.25 7.20
CA CYS A 12 2.06 12.19 6.75
C CYS A 12 2.29 13.10 5.54
N MET A 13 1.49 12.94 4.48
CA MET A 13 1.63 13.77 3.26
C MET A 13 1.39 15.25 3.56
N LYS A 14 0.40 15.60 4.41
CA LYS A 14 0.11 16.98 4.80
C LYS A 14 1.35 17.71 5.35
N TYR A 15 2.19 17.01 6.12
CA TYR A 15 3.40 17.60 6.70
C TYR A 15 4.66 17.41 5.84
N GLN A 16 4.73 16.34 5.04
CA GLN A 16 5.85 16.09 4.12
C GLN A 16 5.85 17.06 2.93
N LEU A 17 4.68 17.33 2.33
CA LEU A 17 4.56 18.10 1.10
C LEU A 17 5.10 19.54 1.23
N PRO A 18 4.78 20.33 2.29
CA PRO A 18 5.35 21.66 2.46
C PRO A 18 6.88 21.67 2.54
N LEU A 19 7.48 20.67 3.20
CA LEU A 19 8.93 20.54 3.31
C LEU A 19 9.58 20.14 1.98
N MET A 20 8.98 19.20 1.25
CA MET A 20 9.48 18.83 -0.09
C MET A 20 9.39 20.01 -1.08
N LEU A 21 8.37 20.86 -0.96
CA LEU A 21 8.26 22.09 -1.74
C LEU A 21 9.40 23.06 -1.44
N SER A 22 9.74 23.28 -0.16
CA SER A 22 10.84 24.18 0.20
C SER A 22 12.21 23.61 -0.20
N GLN A 23 12.35 22.29 -0.27
CA GLN A 23 13.54 21.59 -0.77
C GLN A 23 13.63 21.52 -2.29
N GLY A 24 12.58 21.92 -3.01
CA GLY A 24 12.55 21.97 -4.48
C GLY A 24 12.16 20.67 -5.18
N GLY A 25 11.68 19.65 -4.44
CA GLY A 25 11.20 18.39 -4.99
C GLY A 25 11.26 17.23 -4.00
N GLY A 26 10.83 16.05 -4.45
CA GLY A 26 10.86 14.85 -3.62
C GLY A 26 10.10 13.66 -4.21
N ALA A 27 10.05 12.58 -3.43
CA ALA A 27 9.29 11.39 -3.76
C ALA A 27 8.55 10.87 -2.52
N ILE A 28 7.27 10.55 -2.69
CA ILE A 28 6.43 9.87 -1.70
C ILE A 28 5.97 8.55 -2.31
N VAL A 29 6.14 7.46 -1.57
CA VAL A 29 5.59 6.14 -1.93
C VAL A 29 4.66 5.68 -0.82
N ASN A 30 3.37 5.62 -1.12
CA ASN A 30 2.36 5.15 -0.19
C ASN A 30 2.20 3.62 -0.28
N THR A 31 1.87 2.98 0.84
CA THR A 31 1.55 1.54 0.85
C THR A 31 0.04 1.33 0.78
N ALA A 32 -0.46 0.96 -0.40
CA ALA A 32 -1.84 0.57 -0.63
C ALA A 32 -2.02 -0.96 -0.46
N SER A 33 -2.70 -1.62 -1.40
CA SER A 33 -2.91 -3.07 -1.48
C SER A 33 -3.59 -3.40 -2.82
N VAL A 34 -3.45 -4.64 -3.31
CA VAL A 34 -4.31 -5.17 -4.40
C VAL A 34 -5.81 -5.04 -4.06
N ALA A 35 -6.18 -5.08 -2.78
CA ALA A 35 -7.56 -4.83 -2.32
C ALA A 35 -8.02 -3.38 -2.53
N GLY A 36 -7.12 -2.45 -2.85
CA GLY A 36 -7.43 -1.09 -3.28
C GLY A 36 -7.63 -0.96 -4.79
N LEU A 37 -7.31 -2.01 -5.56
CA LEU A 37 -7.47 -2.05 -7.02
C LEU A 37 -8.68 -2.91 -7.44
N GLY A 38 -9.05 -3.89 -6.61
CA GLY A 38 -10.22 -4.74 -6.80
C GLY A 38 -10.98 -4.97 -5.49
N ALA A 39 -11.69 -6.08 -5.37
CA ALA A 39 -12.44 -6.42 -4.17
C ALA A 39 -11.65 -7.38 -3.25
N ALA A 40 -11.92 -7.29 -1.94
CA ALA A 40 -11.47 -8.27 -0.96
C ALA A 40 -12.68 -8.76 -0.13
N PRO A 41 -13.29 -9.90 -0.48
CA PRO A 41 -14.41 -10.45 0.27
C PRO A 41 -14.10 -10.56 1.76
N LYS A 42 -15.09 -10.26 2.62
CA LYS A 42 -14.97 -10.20 4.09
C LYS A 42 -14.05 -9.09 4.64
N MET A 43 -13.46 -8.25 3.78
CA MET A 43 -12.55 -7.17 4.16
C MET A 43 -12.99 -5.81 3.57
N SER A 44 -14.30 -5.54 3.50
CA SER A 44 -14.87 -4.37 2.82
C SER A 44 -14.30 -3.04 3.30
N ILE A 45 -14.21 -2.83 4.63
CA ILE A 45 -13.69 -1.57 5.20
C ILE A 45 -12.18 -1.42 4.96
N TYR A 46 -11.43 -2.53 4.95
CA TYR A 46 -10.01 -2.51 4.57
C TYR A 46 -9.85 -2.16 3.09
N SER A 47 -10.59 -2.82 2.20
CA SER A 47 -10.60 -2.52 0.75
C SER A 47 -10.96 -1.06 0.49
N ALA A 48 -12.02 -0.53 1.11
CA ALA A 48 -12.40 0.87 1.01
C ALA A 48 -11.26 1.81 1.46
N SER A 49 -10.60 1.49 2.58
CA SER A 49 -9.47 2.29 3.07
C SER A 49 -8.27 2.28 2.11
N LYS A 50 -8.02 1.18 1.40
CA LYS A 50 -6.90 1.07 0.45
C LYS A 50 -7.22 1.72 -0.90
N HIS A 51 -8.49 1.73 -1.32
CA HIS A 51 -8.96 2.58 -2.41
C HIS A 51 -8.76 4.06 -2.08
N ALA A 52 -9.08 4.48 -0.85
CA ALA A 52 -8.88 5.87 -0.43
C ALA A 52 -7.40 6.29 -0.50
N VAL A 53 -6.47 5.42 -0.09
CA VAL A 53 -5.02 5.67 -0.23
C VAL A 53 -4.61 5.85 -1.70
N ILE A 54 -5.16 5.04 -2.62
CA ILE A 54 -4.88 5.18 -4.05
C ILE A 54 -5.46 6.48 -4.60
N GLY A 55 -6.68 6.85 -4.18
CA GLY A 55 -7.29 8.13 -4.53
C GLY A 55 -6.43 9.32 -4.10
N LEU A 56 -6.00 9.34 -2.82
CA LEU A 56 -5.09 10.35 -2.30
C LEU A 56 -3.77 10.42 -3.08
N THR A 57 -3.19 9.27 -3.39
CA THR A 57 -1.93 9.17 -4.16
C THR A 57 -2.08 9.78 -5.54
N LYS A 58 -3.13 9.42 -6.28
CA LYS A 58 -3.37 9.92 -7.64
C LYS A 58 -3.63 11.43 -7.66
N SER A 59 -4.45 11.94 -6.75
CA SER A 59 -4.71 13.38 -6.66
C SER A 59 -3.43 14.16 -6.33
N ALA A 60 -2.68 13.74 -5.31
CA ALA A 60 -1.43 14.39 -4.95
C ALA A 60 -0.37 14.32 -6.06
N ALA A 61 -0.29 13.20 -6.79
CA ALA A 61 0.62 13.09 -7.93
C ALA A 61 0.37 14.19 -8.97
N ILE A 62 -0.90 14.45 -9.32
CA ILE A 62 -1.27 15.48 -10.30
C ILE A 62 -1.08 16.89 -9.74
N GLU A 63 -1.50 17.14 -8.49
CA GLU A 63 -1.39 18.45 -7.83
C GLU A 63 0.06 18.93 -7.68
N TYR A 64 1.01 18.02 -7.57
CA TYR A 64 2.41 18.32 -7.27
C TYR A 64 3.40 17.96 -8.40
N ALA A 65 2.95 17.38 -9.52
CA ALA A 65 3.80 17.01 -10.64
C ALA A 65 4.69 18.17 -11.15
N LYS A 66 4.10 19.34 -11.40
CA LYS A 66 4.83 20.54 -11.85
C LYS A 66 5.76 21.13 -10.77
N LYS A 67 5.63 20.67 -9.52
CA LYS A 67 6.42 21.09 -8.36
C LYS A 67 7.56 20.12 -8.05
N LYS A 68 7.92 19.24 -9.01
CA LYS A 68 9.01 18.25 -8.91
C LYS A 68 8.84 17.24 -7.76
N ILE A 69 7.61 16.98 -7.33
CA ILE A 69 7.31 15.94 -6.35
C ILE A 69 6.57 14.81 -7.04
N ARG A 70 7.10 13.60 -6.92
CA ARG A 70 6.46 12.37 -7.40
C ARG A 70 5.71 11.72 -6.25
N VAL A 71 4.48 11.27 -6.50
CA VAL A 71 3.69 10.53 -5.52
C VAL A 71 3.19 9.26 -6.17
N ASN A 72 3.60 8.10 -5.66
CA ASN A 72 3.21 6.78 -6.16
C ASN A 72 2.71 5.91 -5.02
N ALA A 73 2.13 4.75 -5.35
CA ALA A 73 1.76 3.76 -4.37
C ALA A 73 2.16 2.36 -4.84
N VAL A 74 2.69 1.57 -3.91
CA VAL A 74 2.83 0.12 -4.10
C VAL A 74 1.56 -0.57 -3.61
N CYS A 75 1.14 -1.61 -4.33
CA CYS A 75 -0.09 -2.37 -4.05
C CYS A 75 0.23 -3.86 -3.81
N PRO A 76 0.79 -4.24 -2.65
CA PRO A 76 1.14 -5.63 -2.39
C PRO A 76 -0.08 -6.55 -2.33
N GLY A 77 0.13 -7.81 -2.73
CA GLY A 77 -0.74 -8.95 -2.47
C GLY A 77 -0.55 -9.49 -1.04
N VAL A 78 -0.59 -10.81 -0.87
CA VAL A 78 -0.19 -11.43 0.39
C VAL A 78 1.33 -11.55 0.43
N ILE A 79 1.93 -11.08 1.52
CA ILE A 79 3.38 -11.04 1.72
C ILE A 79 3.76 -11.84 2.96
N ASP A 80 4.82 -12.64 2.86
CA ASP A 80 5.38 -13.38 3.99
C ASP A 80 5.95 -12.42 5.03
N THR A 81 5.18 -12.22 6.08
CA THR A 81 5.49 -11.35 7.23
C THR A 81 5.12 -12.10 8.50
N ASP A 82 5.62 -11.66 9.66
CA ASP A 82 5.24 -12.28 10.94
C ASP A 82 3.72 -12.19 11.22
N MET A 83 3.01 -11.25 10.61
CA MET A 83 1.54 -11.21 10.66
C MET A 83 0.92 -12.37 9.87
N PHE A 84 1.43 -12.63 8.66
CA PHE A 84 0.99 -13.74 7.83
C PHE A 84 1.34 -15.09 8.47
N ARG A 85 2.56 -15.25 9.00
CA ARG A 85 3.01 -16.49 9.67
C ARG A 85 2.17 -16.83 10.89
N ARG A 86 1.82 -15.85 11.73
CA ARG A 86 0.88 -16.07 12.86
C ARG A 86 -0.52 -16.46 12.40
N ALA A 87 -1.01 -15.86 11.30
CA ALA A 87 -2.30 -16.26 10.73
C ALA A 87 -2.27 -17.68 10.13
N TYR A 88 -1.11 -18.10 9.60
CA TYR A 88 -0.84 -19.45 9.13
C TYR A 88 -0.81 -20.47 10.26
N GLU A 89 -0.06 -20.20 11.33
CA GLU A 89 0.01 -21.07 12.52
C GLU A 89 -1.37 -21.34 13.13
N ALA A 90 -2.26 -20.35 13.08
CA ALA A 90 -3.63 -20.49 13.55
C ALA A 90 -4.54 -21.32 12.61
N ASP A 91 -4.26 -21.37 11.31
CA ASP A 91 -5.03 -22.16 10.32
C ASP A 91 -4.21 -22.39 9.04
N PRO A 92 -3.49 -23.53 8.93
CA PRO A 92 -2.58 -23.79 7.81
C PRO A 92 -3.24 -23.73 6.42
N ARG A 93 -4.54 -24.06 6.33
CA ARG A 93 -5.33 -24.01 5.08
C ARG A 93 -5.40 -22.60 4.49
N LYS A 94 -5.26 -21.55 5.32
CA LYS A 94 -5.25 -20.17 4.84
C LYS A 94 -3.99 -19.84 4.03
N ALA A 95 -2.85 -20.48 4.29
CA ALA A 95 -1.64 -20.23 3.52
C ALA A 95 -1.67 -20.90 2.15
N GLU A 96 -2.14 -22.14 2.07
CA GLU A 96 -2.35 -22.81 0.79
C GLU A 96 -3.33 -22.03 -0.09
N PHE A 97 -4.43 -21.55 0.50
CA PHE A 97 -5.35 -20.65 -0.19
C PHE A 97 -4.68 -19.34 -0.61
N ALA A 98 -3.86 -18.73 0.25
CA ALA A 98 -3.16 -17.49 -0.08
C ALA A 98 -2.20 -17.68 -1.26
N ALA A 99 -1.43 -18.78 -1.32
CA ALA A 99 -0.55 -19.07 -2.45
C ALA A 99 -1.36 -19.28 -3.74
N ALA A 100 -2.45 -20.05 -3.68
CA ALA A 100 -3.32 -20.32 -4.84
C ALA A 100 -4.02 -19.07 -5.40
N MET A 101 -4.22 -18.03 -4.58
CA MET A 101 -4.77 -16.74 -5.03
C MET A 101 -3.82 -15.94 -5.92
N HIS A 102 -2.52 -16.27 -5.93
CA HIS A 102 -1.52 -15.60 -6.76
C HIS A 102 -1.19 -16.47 -7.97
N PRO A 103 -1.27 -15.97 -9.21
CA PRO A 103 -0.94 -16.76 -10.41
C PRO A 103 0.47 -17.36 -10.41
N VAL A 104 1.42 -16.77 -9.67
CA VAL A 104 2.79 -17.28 -9.50
C VAL A 104 2.88 -18.49 -8.56
N GLY A 105 1.78 -18.88 -7.90
CA GLY A 105 1.72 -20.06 -7.03
C GLY A 105 2.41 -19.89 -5.67
N ARG A 106 2.77 -18.66 -5.28
CA ARG A 106 3.40 -18.33 -3.99
C ARG A 106 2.96 -16.96 -3.49
N VAL A 107 3.15 -16.73 -2.19
CA VAL A 107 3.08 -15.38 -1.61
C VAL A 107 4.33 -14.57 -1.97
N GLY A 108 4.21 -13.25 -1.91
CA GLY A 108 5.35 -12.35 -2.11
C GLY A 108 6.25 -12.28 -0.88
N THR A 109 7.45 -11.74 -1.05
CA THR A 109 8.45 -11.51 -0.01
C THR A 109 8.51 -10.02 0.37
N VAL A 110 9.08 -9.71 1.54
CA VAL A 110 9.27 -8.31 1.95
C VAL A 110 10.30 -7.60 1.09
N GLU A 111 11.30 -8.32 0.60
CA GLU A 111 12.34 -7.85 -0.30
C GLU A 111 11.77 -7.43 -1.66
N GLU A 112 10.78 -8.15 -2.19
CA GLU A 112 10.09 -7.77 -3.43
C GLU A 112 9.34 -6.44 -3.27
N VAL A 113 8.67 -6.24 -2.14
CA VAL A 113 7.99 -4.96 -1.85
C VAL A 113 8.99 -3.83 -1.64
N ALA A 114 10.07 -4.07 -0.89
CA ALA A 114 11.11 -3.08 -0.66
C ALA A 114 11.80 -2.66 -1.96
N SER A 115 12.12 -3.63 -2.82
CA SER A 115 12.70 -3.37 -4.15
C SER A 115 11.77 -2.52 -5.01
N ALA A 116 10.45 -2.79 -4.98
CA ALA A 116 9.46 -1.98 -5.70
C ALA A 116 9.31 -0.56 -5.14
N VAL A 117 9.56 -0.34 -3.84
CA VAL A 117 9.55 1.01 -3.23
C VAL A 117 10.81 1.79 -3.61
N LEU A 118 11.95 1.12 -3.77
CA LEU A 118 13.24 1.76 -4.09
C LEU A 118 13.39 2.17 -5.56
N TYR A 119 12.62 1.56 -6.48
CA TYR A 119 12.64 1.87 -7.91
C TYR A 119 12.11 3.27 -8.24
#